data_AF-A0A2Z5EMX6-F1
#
_entry.id   AF-A0A2Z5EMX6-F1
#
_cell.length_a   1.000
_cell.length_b   1.000
_cell.length_c   1.000
_cell.angle_alpha   90.00
_cell.angle_beta   90.00
_cell.angle_gamma   90.00
#
_symmetry.space_group_name_H-M   'P 1'
#
loop_
_entity.id
_entity.type
_entity.pdbx_description
1 polymer ?
#
loop_
_entity_poly.entity_id
_entity_poly.type
_entity_poly.pdbx_seq_one_letter_code
_entity_poly.pdbx_strand_id
1 'polypeptide(L)'
;ARRLNTQMIHFLPRDNVVQHAELRRMTVLEYDPAASMAQEYRTLARKIDENQMKTIPTPIEMDDLEQLLVDFGMVDSDDGFVAQTKAQELAAKELVA
;
A
#
# COMPACT_ATOMS: atom_id res chain seq x y z
N ALA A 1 -0.36 -1.04 -9.73
CA ALA A 1 1.05 -1.22 -10.14
C ALA A 1 1.25 -1.06 -11.66
N ARG A 2 0.56 -1.84 -12.50
CA ARG A 2 0.76 -1.81 -13.96
C ARG A 2 0.58 -0.43 -14.61
N ARG A 3 -0.40 0.37 -14.16
CA ARG A 3 -0.66 1.73 -14.68
C ARG A 3 0.49 2.73 -14.42
N LEU A 4 1.27 2.52 -13.35
CA LEU A 4 2.42 3.37 -13.00
C LEU A 4 3.73 2.90 -13.65
N ASN A 5 3.65 2.00 -14.65
CA ASN A 5 4.81 1.39 -15.30
C ASN A 5 5.80 0.74 -14.31
N THR A 6 5.26 0.13 -13.25
CA THR A 6 6.05 -0.55 -12.21
C THR A 6 5.37 -1.84 -11.76
N GLN A 7 6.09 -2.62 -10.96
CA GLN A 7 5.63 -3.89 -10.42
C GLN A 7 5.50 -3.86 -8.90
N MET A 8 4.49 -4.57 -8.39
CA MET A 8 4.42 -4.87 -6.96
C MET A 8 5.43 -5.97 -6.67
N ILE A 9 6.61 -5.62 -6.16
CA ILE A 9 7.74 -6.54 -5.96
C ILE A 9 7.36 -7.64 -4.96
N HIS A 10 6.68 -7.29 -3.87
CA HIS A 10 6.25 -8.26 -2.87
C HIS A 10 5.04 -7.74 -2.09
N PHE A 11 4.24 -8.67 -1.59
CA PHE A 11 3.14 -8.40 -0.68
C PHE A 11 3.56 -8.91 0.70
N LEU A 12 3.51 -8.04 1.71
CA LEU A 12 3.81 -8.41 3.09
C LEU A 12 2.48 -8.63 3.84
N PRO A 13 2.24 -9.82 4.42
CA PRO A 13 1.06 -10.07 5.22
C PRO A 13 1.13 -9.32 6.55
N ARG A 14 -0.04 -9.04 7.15
CA ARG A 14 -0.12 -8.46 8.50
C ARG A 14 0.10 -9.55 9.53
N ASP A 15 1.08 -9.38 10.40
CA ASP A 15 1.40 -10.32 11.47
C ASP A 15 1.77 -9.55 12.76
N ASN A 16 1.28 -10.04 13.89
CA ASN A 16 1.52 -9.45 15.21
C ASN A 16 2.96 -9.64 15.68
N VAL A 17 3.74 -10.57 15.09
CA VAL A 17 5.17 -10.74 15.42
C VAL A 17 5.98 -9.48 15.16
N VAL A 18 5.56 -8.66 14.19
CA VAL A 18 6.19 -7.36 13.89
C VAL A 18 6.09 -6.43 15.08
N GLN A 19 4.90 -6.32 15.69
CA GLN A 19 4.68 -5.48 16.88
C GLN A 19 5.51 -5.96 18.07
N HIS A 20 5.64 -7.28 18.25
CA HIS A 20 6.45 -7.87 19.33
C HIS A 20 7.96 -7.61 19.15
N ALA A 21 8.44 -7.60 17.91
CA ALA A 21 9.82 -7.26 17.58
C ALA A 21 10.07 -5.75 17.78
N GLU A 22 9.15 -4.90 17.30
CA GLU A 22 9.21 -3.44 17.44
C GLU A 22 9.23 -2.97 18.90
N LEU A 23 8.43 -3.59 19.78
CA LEU A 23 8.44 -3.30 21.22
C LEU A 23 9.82 -3.52 21.85
N ARG A 24 10.61 -4.45 21.32
CA ARG A 24 11.97 -4.75 21.77
C ARG A 24 13.04 -3.95 21.03
N ARG A 25 12.64 -3.03 20.15
CA ARG A 25 13.53 -2.23 19.29
C ARG A 25 14.46 -3.10 18.43
N MET A 26 13.98 -4.27 18.02
CA MET A 26 14.72 -5.21 17.16
C MET A 26 13.91 -5.48 15.89
N THR A 27 14.59 -5.93 14.84
CA THR A 27 13.91 -6.41 13.64
C THR A 27 13.31 -7.80 13.85
N VAL A 28 12.31 -8.17 13.04
CA VAL A 28 11.74 -9.53 13.09
C VAL A 28 12.80 -10.60 12.85
N LEU A 29 13.81 -10.33 12.00
CA LEU A 29 14.91 -11.26 11.74
C LEU A 29 15.80 -11.52 12.97
N GLU A 30 16.02 -10.49 13.80
CA GLU A 30 16.83 -10.61 15.01
C GLU A 30 16.04 -11.21 16.17
N TYR A 31 14.75 -10.87 16.26
CA TYR A 31 13.88 -11.35 17.32
C TYR A 31 13.54 -12.84 17.15
N ASP A 32 13.09 -13.24 15.96
CA ASP A 32 12.78 -14.62 15.63
C ASP A 32 13.12 -14.92 14.16
N PRO A 33 14.32 -15.49 13.90
CA PRO A 33 14.75 -15.79 12.53
C PRO A 33 13.94 -16.93 11.87
N ALA A 34 13.18 -17.71 12.64
CA ALA A 34 12.36 -18.81 12.14
C ALA A 34 10.89 -18.40 11.88
N ALA A 35 10.50 -17.18 12.26
CA ALA A 35 9.15 -16.67 12.00
C ALA A 35 8.83 -16.65 10.49
N SER A 36 7.57 -16.93 10.14
CA SER A 36 7.04 -16.82 8.77
C SER A 36 7.35 -15.45 8.15
N MET A 37 7.14 -14.38 8.91
CA MET A 37 7.45 -13.01 8.49
C MET A 37 8.94 -12.78 8.20
N ALA A 38 9.84 -13.40 8.94
CA ALA A 38 11.28 -13.29 8.67
C ALA A 38 11.62 -13.85 7.28
N GLN A 39 10.95 -14.94 6.89
CA GLN A 39 11.13 -15.53 5.55
C GLN A 39 10.52 -14.66 4.43
N GLU A 40 9.41 -13.98 4.69
CA GLU A 40 8.84 -13.00 3.74
C GLU A 40 9.81 -11.82 3.53
N TYR A 41 10.41 -11.28 4.60
CA TYR A 41 11.43 -10.23 4.47
C TYR A 41 12.68 -10.71 3.71
N ARG A 42 13.12 -11.96 3.90
CA ARG A 42 14.22 -12.53 3.10
C ARG A 42 13.84 -12.68 1.63
N THR A 43 12.61 -13.07 1.36
CA THR A 43 12.08 -13.19 -0.01
C THR A 43 11.96 -11.83 -0.68
N LEU A 44 11.48 -10.81 0.04
CA LEU A 44 11.50 -9.41 -0.40
C LEU A 44 12.91 -8.95 -0.73
N ALA A 45 13.86 -9.18 0.16
CA ALA A 45 15.25 -8.76 -0.04
C ALA A 45 15.85 -9.38 -1.31
N ARG A 46 15.64 -10.69 -1.54
CA ARG A 46 16.07 -11.36 -2.77
C ARG A 46 15.41 -10.77 -4.02
N LYS A 47 14.11 -10.51 -3.98
CA LYS A 47 13.38 -9.91 -5.11
C LYS A 47 13.82 -8.49 -5.42
N ILE A 48 14.27 -7.72 -4.42
CA ILE A 48 14.85 -6.39 -4.62
C ILE A 48 16.23 -6.52 -5.28
N ASP A 49 17.07 -7.44 -4.80
CA ASP A 49 18.42 -7.67 -5.34
C ASP A 49 18.39 -8.14 -6.81
N GLU A 50 17.47 -9.06 -7.12
CA GLU A 50 17.25 -9.58 -8.46
C GLU A 50 16.41 -8.65 -9.37
N ASN A 51 15.96 -7.48 -8.88
CA ASN A 51 15.08 -6.61 -9.65
C ASN A 51 15.83 -5.89 -10.79
N GLN A 52 15.47 -6.26 -12.02
CA GLN A 52 16.01 -5.64 -13.24
C GLN A 52 15.09 -4.56 -13.82
N MET A 53 13.83 -4.47 -13.37
CA MET A 53 12.88 -3.46 -13.85
C MET A 53 13.12 -2.12 -13.14
N LYS A 54 13.88 -1.25 -13.80
CA LYS A 54 14.21 0.12 -13.35
C LYS A 54 13.66 1.12 -14.38
N THR A 55 12.35 1.33 -14.35
CA THR A 55 11.61 2.17 -15.30
C THR A 55 11.37 3.56 -14.73
N ILE A 56 11.18 4.55 -15.61
CA ILE A 56 10.68 5.87 -15.22
C ILE A 56 9.16 5.73 -15.00
N PRO A 57 8.63 6.07 -13.81
CA PRO A 57 7.21 5.96 -13.52
C PRO A 57 6.40 6.95 -14.37
N THR A 58 5.24 6.50 -14.85
CA THR A 58 4.28 7.35 -15.56
C THR A 58 3.21 7.79 -14.56
N PRO A 59 3.09 9.09 -14.25
CA PRO A 59 2.00 9.58 -13.41
C PRO A 59 0.64 9.22 -14.02
N ILE A 60 -0.33 8.92 -13.16
CA ILE A 60 -1.72 8.68 -13.55
C ILE A 60 -2.56 9.90 -13.19
N GLU A 61 -3.64 10.13 -13.93
CA GLU A 61 -4.61 11.16 -13.63
C GLU A 61 -5.50 10.79 -12.43
N MET A 62 -6.17 11.78 -11.83
CA MET A 62 -7.02 11.55 -10.65
C MET A 62 -8.21 10.63 -10.98
N ASP A 63 -8.85 10.82 -12.13
CA ASP A 63 -9.98 10.00 -12.57
C ASP A 63 -9.58 8.52 -12.70
N ASP A 64 -8.36 8.25 -13.18
CA ASP A 64 -7.82 6.89 -13.29
C ASP A 64 -7.55 6.26 -11.92
N LEU A 65 -7.23 7.06 -10.91
CA LEU A 65 -7.03 6.61 -9.54
C LEU A 65 -8.37 6.28 -8.87
N GLU A 66 -9.39 7.12 -9.05
CA GLU A 66 -10.73 6.90 -8.52
C GLU A 66 -11.35 5.63 -9.12
N GLN A 67 -11.23 5.43 -10.44
CA GLN A 67 -11.68 4.19 -11.08
C GLN A 67 -10.96 2.95 -10.54
N LEU A 68 -9.66 3.05 -10.25
CA LEU A 68 -8.89 1.94 -9.68
C LEU A 68 -9.39 1.57 -8.27
N LEU A 69 -9.81 2.54 -7.45
CA LEU A 69 -10.34 2.27 -6.12
C LEU A 69 -11.70 1.57 -6.17
N VAL A 70 -12.55 1.95 -7.14
CA VAL A 70 -13.84 1.29 -7.41
C VAL A 70 -13.62 -0.14 -7.92
N ASP A 71 -12.73 -0.34 -8.90
CA ASP A 71 -12.46 -1.65 -9.52
C ASP A 71 -11.96 -2.68 -8.49
N PHE A 72 -11.21 -2.24 -7.48
CA PHE A 72 -10.66 -3.11 -6.43
C PHE A 72 -11.56 -3.22 -5.19
N GLY A 73 -12.78 -2.66 -5.22
CA GLY A 73 -13.75 -2.78 -4.14
C GLY A 73 -13.32 -2.11 -2.83
N MET A 74 -12.42 -1.12 -2.90
CA MET A 74 -12.00 -0.36 -1.70
C MET A 74 -13.02 0.72 -1.32
N VAL A 75 -13.99 0.98 -2.18
CA VAL A 75 -15.12 1.89 -1.93
C VAL A 75 -16.40 1.06 -1.79
N ASP A 76 -16.55 0.38 -0.66
CA ASP A 76 -17.85 -0.06 -0.18
C ASP A 76 -18.43 1.05 0.72
N SER A 77 -19.71 1.34 0.51
CA SER A 77 -20.37 2.61 0.79
C SER A 77 -20.52 3.04 2.26
N ASP A 78 -19.96 2.38 3.28
CA ASP A 78 -20.34 2.71 4.67
C ASP A 78 -19.28 2.59 5.79
N ASP A 79 -17.98 2.33 5.55
CA ASP A 79 -17.01 2.30 6.68
C ASP A 79 -15.67 3.00 6.38
N GLY A 80 -15.58 4.27 6.83
CA GLY A 80 -14.39 4.77 7.51
C GLY A 80 -13.18 5.26 6.69
N PHE A 81 -13.27 5.39 5.36
CA PHE A 81 -12.30 6.20 4.60
C PHE A 81 -12.94 7.53 4.18
N VAL A 82 -12.76 8.56 5.00
CA VAL A 82 -13.10 9.94 4.62
C VAL A 82 -12.02 10.45 3.66
N ALA A 83 -12.03 9.95 2.44
CA ALA A 83 -11.43 10.64 1.31
C ALA A 83 -12.43 11.72 0.88
N GLN A 84 -12.26 12.94 1.40
CA GLN A 84 -13.01 14.09 0.89
C GLN A 84 -12.63 14.27 -0.58
N THR A 85 -13.50 13.83 -1.48
CA THR A 85 -13.32 14.09 -2.91
C THR A 85 -13.51 15.58 -3.14
N LYS A 86 -12.73 16.16 -4.06
CA LYS A 86 -12.87 17.59 -4.43
C LYS A 86 -14.29 17.96 -4.86
N ALA A 87 -15.05 17.00 -5.39
CA ALA A 87 -16.45 17.15 -5.74
C ALA A 87 -17.34 17.42 -4.52
N GLN A 88 -17.09 16.74 -3.39
CA GLN A 88 -17.83 16.97 -2.14
C GLN A 88 -17.46 18.30 -1.49
N GLU A 89 -16.21 18.74 -1.60
CA GLU A 89 -15.78 20.05 -1.08
C GLU A 89 -16.37 21.22 -1.88
N LEU A 90 -16.48 21.09 -3.22
CA LEU A 90 -17.15 22.09 -4.06
C LEU A 90 -18.65 22.16 -3.78
N ALA A 91 -19.33 21.01 -3.70
CA ALA A 91 -20.76 20.96 -3.39
C ALA A 91 -21.08 21.54 -1.99
N ALA A 92 -20.21 21.30 -1.00
CA ALA A 92 -20.37 21.87 0.34
C ALA A 92 -20.15 23.39 0.37
N LYS A 93 -19.27 23.94 -0.47
CA LYS A 93 -19.05 25.39 -0.58
C LYS A 93 -20.20 26.12 -1.27
N GLU A 94 -20.85 25.51 -2.25
CA GLU A 94 -22.03 26.09 -2.90
C GLU A 94 -23.29 26.06 -2.01
N LEU A 95 -23.39 25.12 -1.07
CA LEU A 95 -24.56 25.00 -0.19
C LEU A 95 -24.50 25.91 1.05
N VAL A 96 -23.33 26.49 1.34
CA VAL A 96 -23.08 27.40 2.49
C VAL A 96 -23.01 28.87 2.05
N ALA A 97 -23.09 29.15 0.74
CA ALA A 97 -23.23 30.50 0.17
C ALA A 97 -24.70 30.83 -0.11
#